data_AF-A0ABD0BK91-F1
#
_entry.id   AF-A0ABD0BK91-F1
#
_cell.length_a   1.000
_cell.length_b   1.000
_cell.length_c   1.000
_cell.angle_alpha   90.00
_cell.angle_beta   90.00
_cell.angle_gamma   90.00
#
_symmetry.space_group_name_H-M   'P 1'
#
loop_
_entity.id
_entity.type
_entity.pdbx_description
1 polymer ?
#
loop_
_entity_poly.entity_id
_entity_poly.type
_entity_poly.pdbx_seq_one_letter_code
_entity_poly.pdbx_strand_id
1 'polypeptide(L)'
;MSSAFRIAVVGANATGLYASDLLLQCPHAIHVDLINDSPVPAGISPFIQTPQPPHDSGFGSSIRVIGNIHPDVLAKTRLEDYYDSVIIADFADASDVRNAVLAAISSPSDYSSVRKSLGRKDLVEALRERGIVHTLWADASSLPTGRDLDAWQRAIHTAQGAPICF
;
A
#
# COMPACT_ATOMS: atom_id res chain seq x y z
N MET A 1 19.81 7.29 -9.49
CA MET A 1 18.95 6.30 -8.79
C MET A 1 17.64 6.23 -9.58
N SER A 2 17.24 5.04 -10.05
CA SER A 2 15.93 4.87 -10.68
C SER A 2 14.87 5.18 -9.63
N SER A 3 13.99 6.15 -9.89
CA SER A 3 12.89 6.46 -8.96
C SER A 3 11.95 5.26 -8.90
N ALA A 4 11.73 4.70 -7.70
CA ALA A 4 10.75 3.62 -7.53
C ALA A 4 9.37 4.07 -8.02
N PHE A 5 8.65 3.17 -8.69
CA PHE A 5 7.24 3.38 -9.06
C PHE A 5 6.41 3.58 -7.79
N ARG A 6 5.59 4.62 -7.73
CA ARG A 6 4.73 4.88 -6.56
C ARG A 6 3.31 4.42 -6.85
N ILE A 7 2.82 3.45 -6.08
CA ILE A 7 1.47 2.91 -6.25
C ILE A 7 0.71 3.08 -4.94
N ALA A 8 -0.47 3.69 -5.02
CA ALA A 8 -1.40 3.69 -3.89
C ALA A 8 -2.32 2.47 -3.99
N VAL A 9 -2.51 1.77 -2.88
CA VAL A 9 -3.53 0.75 -2.71
C VAL A 9 -4.51 1.26 -1.67
N VAL A 10 -5.77 1.44 -2.05
CA VAL A 10 -6.83 1.96 -1.16
C VAL A 10 -7.68 0.80 -0.65
N GLY A 11 -7.71 0.64 0.67
CA GLY A 11 -8.38 -0.43 1.38
C GLY A 11 -7.40 -1.53 1.82
N ALA A 12 -7.22 -1.70 3.13
CA ALA A 12 -6.37 -2.74 3.70
C ALA A 12 -7.15 -4.01 4.09
N ASN A 13 -8.13 -4.37 3.26
CA ASN A 13 -8.80 -5.67 3.32
C ASN A 13 -7.91 -6.77 2.68
N ALA A 14 -8.41 -8.00 2.60
CA ALA A 14 -7.61 -9.13 2.12
C ALA A 14 -7.09 -8.92 0.68
N THR A 15 -7.90 -8.32 -0.17
CA THR A 15 -7.54 -8.03 -1.56
C THR A 15 -6.51 -6.92 -1.69
N GLY A 16 -6.57 -5.90 -0.82
CA GLY A 16 -5.56 -4.84 -0.77
C GLY A 16 -4.21 -5.35 -0.26
N LEU A 17 -4.23 -6.16 0.80
CA LEU A 17 -3.01 -6.81 1.31
C LEU A 17 -2.41 -7.76 0.28
N TYR A 18 -3.25 -8.53 -0.43
CA TYR A 18 -2.78 -9.39 -1.50
C TYR A 18 -2.19 -8.59 -2.68
N ALA A 19 -2.81 -7.48 -3.07
CA ALA A 19 -2.27 -6.60 -4.11
C ALA A 19 -0.91 -6.02 -3.70
N SER A 20 -0.78 -5.52 -2.47
CA SER A 20 0.47 -5.01 -1.91
C SER A 20 1.56 -6.09 -1.87
N ASP A 21 1.21 -7.31 -1.48
CA ASP A 21 2.13 -8.46 -1.46
C ASP A 21 2.69 -8.76 -2.88
N LEU A 22 1.82 -8.83 -3.88
CA LEU A 22 2.23 -9.03 -5.28
C LEU A 22 3.13 -7.90 -5.80
N LEU A 23 2.83 -6.64 -5.43
CA LEU A 23 3.65 -5.48 -5.81
C LEU A 23 5.05 -5.53 -5.19
N LEU A 24 5.17 -5.97 -3.95
CA LEU A 24 6.47 -6.12 -3.27
C LEU A 24 7.33 -7.24 -3.87
N GLN A 25 6.71 -8.26 -4.45
CA GLN A 25 7.38 -9.36 -5.16
C GLN A 25 7.76 -9.03 -6.60
N CYS A 26 7.34 -7.88 -7.14
CA CYS A 26 7.67 -7.50 -8.52
C CYS A 26 9.18 -7.29 -8.72
N PRO A 27 9.73 -7.60 -9.92
CA PRO A 27 11.16 -7.43 -10.21
C PRO A 27 11.57 -5.96 -10.49
N HIS A 28 10.81 -5.00 -9.94
CA HIS A 28 11.02 -3.57 -10.11
C HIS A 28 10.93 -2.89 -8.74
N ALA A 29 11.65 -1.78 -8.57
CA ALA A 29 11.54 -0.97 -7.36
C ALA A 29 10.15 -0.30 -7.30
N ILE A 30 9.30 -0.73 -6.37
CA ILE A 30 7.95 -0.18 -6.16
C ILE A 30 7.84 0.32 -4.71
N HIS A 31 7.42 1.57 -4.56
CA HIS A 31 6.96 2.13 -3.30
C HIS A 31 5.43 2.04 -3.24
N VAL A 32 4.93 1.31 -2.25
CA VAL A 32 3.49 1.10 -2.04
C VAL A 32 3.04 1.91 -0.83
N ASP A 33 2.05 2.78 -1.02
CA ASP A 33 1.28 3.33 0.10
C ASP A 33 -0.04 2.56 0.21
N LEU A 34 -0.20 1.81 1.30
CA LEU A 34 -1.45 1.14 1.63
C LEU A 34 -2.29 2.07 2.50
N ILE A 35 -3.37 2.61 1.92
CA ILE A 35 -4.20 3.63 2.55
C ILE A 35 -5.47 3.00 3.09
N ASN A 36 -5.80 3.27 4.34
CA ASN A 36 -6.96 2.69 4.98
C ASN A 36 -7.72 3.68 5.88
N ASP A 37 -9.02 3.46 6.02
CA ASP A 37 -9.90 4.25 6.90
C ASP A 37 -9.67 3.93 8.38
N SER A 38 -9.36 2.68 8.72
CA SER A 38 -8.95 2.31 10.07
C SER A 38 -7.55 2.86 10.40
N PRO A 39 -7.32 3.38 11.61
CA PRO A 39 -5.99 3.77 12.10
C PRO A 39 -4.96 2.63 12.07
N VAL A 40 -5.43 1.39 12.18
CA VAL A 40 -4.63 0.17 12.16
C VAL A 40 -5.36 -0.88 11.32
N PRO A 41 -4.78 -1.38 10.22
CA PRO A 41 -5.38 -2.47 9.47
C PRO A 41 -5.51 -3.75 10.32
N ALA A 42 -6.62 -4.48 10.17
CA ALA A 42 -6.77 -5.79 10.78
C ALA A 42 -5.82 -6.81 10.12
N GLY A 43 -5.29 -7.76 10.89
CA GLY A 43 -4.47 -8.86 10.37
C GLY A 43 -3.00 -8.54 10.11
N ILE A 44 -2.58 -7.30 10.35
CA ILE A 44 -1.18 -6.88 10.34
C ILE A 44 -0.87 -6.33 11.73
N SER A 45 0.23 -6.76 12.34
CA SER A 45 0.77 -6.10 13.52
C SER A 45 2.17 -5.61 13.22
N PRO A 46 2.51 -4.39 13.63
CA PRO A 46 3.84 -3.82 13.41
C PRO A 46 4.92 -4.59 14.18
N PHE A 47 4.52 -5.46 15.11
CA PHE A 47 5.41 -6.28 15.94
C PHE A 47 5.42 -7.76 15.54
N ILE A 48 4.67 -8.17 14.51
CA ILE A 48 4.75 -9.55 14.02
C ILE A 48 6.13 -9.72 13.37
N GLN A 49 7.00 -10.46 14.05
CA GLN A 49 8.16 -11.06 13.42
C GLN A 49 7.65 -12.09 12.44
N THR A 50 7.70 -11.80 11.15
CA THR A 50 7.46 -12.80 10.12
C THR A 50 8.53 -13.90 10.25
N PRO A 51 8.15 -15.20 10.30
CA PRO A 51 9.10 -16.31 10.40
C PRO A 51 10.05 -16.42 9.20
N GLN A 52 9.73 -15.71 8.13
CA GLN A 52 10.57 -15.51 6.97
C GLN A 52 10.73 -13.99 6.80
N PRO A 53 11.95 -13.47 6.64
CA PRO A 53 12.10 -12.09 6.16
C PRO A 53 11.32 -11.94 4.85
N PRO A 54 10.73 -10.77 4.57
CA PRO A 54 10.16 -10.49 3.25
C PRO A 54 11.19 -10.94 2.21
N HIS A 55 10.73 -11.64 1.16
CA HIS A 55 11.64 -12.11 0.13
C HIS A 55 12.48 -10.91 -0.30
N ASP A 56 13.80 -10.98 -0.09
CA ASP A 56 14.71 -9.88 -0.40
C ASP A 56 14.67 -9.76 -1.91
N SER A 57 13.76 -8.93 -2.43
CA SER A 57 13.50 -8.86 -3.86
C SER A 57 14.72 -8.30 -4.58
N GLY A 58 15.72 -7.77 -3.86
CA GLY A 58 16.94 -7.21 -4.41
C GLY A 58 16.72 -5.87 -5.14
N PHE A 59 15.46 -5.45 -5.30
CA PHE A 59 15.08 -4.26 -6.08
C PHE A 59 14.70 -3.05 -5.22
N GLY A 60 14.71 -3.15 -3.88
CA GLY A 60 14.49 -2.02 -2.97
C GLY A 60 13.05 -1.51 -2.92
N SER A 61 12.06 -2.39 -3.16
CA SER A 61 10.66 -2.07 -2.95
C SER A 61 10.37 -1.78 -1.48
N SER A 62 9.42 -0.90 -1.23
CA SER A 62 9.06 -0.46 0.12
C SER A 62 7.55 -0.31 0.24
N ILE A 63 7.06 -0.42 1.47
CA ILE A 63 5.65 -0.23 1.77
C ILE A 63 5.48 0.58 3.04
N ARG A 64 4.47 1.46 3.02
CA ARG A 64 4.06 2.28 4.14
C ARG A 64 2.55 2.20 4.27
N VAL A 65 2.06 2.04 5.50
CA VAL A 65 0.62 2.08 5.76
C VAL A 65 0.24 3.46 6.25
N ILE A 66 -0.76 4.06 5.61
CA ILE A 66 -1.35 5.35 5.98
C ILE A 66 -2.78 5.08 6.43
N GLY A 67 -2.99 5.04 7.75
CA GLY A 67 -4.30 4.76 8.34
C GLY A 67 -5.04 6.02 8.74
N ASN A 68 -6.29 5.83 9.19
CA ASN A 68 -7.19 6.91 9.61
C ASN A 68 -7.51 7.91 8.49
N ILE A 69 -7.56 7.46 7.24
CA ILE A 69 -7.92 8.30 6.08
C ILE A 69 -9.37 8.02 5.68
N HIS A 70 -10.27 8.92 6.04
CA HIS A 70 -11.70 8.76 5.72
C HIS A 70 -11.95 8.80 4.20
N PRO A 71 -12.92 8.03 3.66
CA PRO A 71 -13.27 8.06 2.24
C PRO A 71 -13.56 9.46 1.68
N ASP A 72 -14.18 10.35 2.46
CA ASP A 72 -14.46 11.73 2.04
C ASP A 72 -13.18 12.56 1.83
N VAL A 73 -12.13 12.24 2.58
CA VAL A 73 -10.80 12.86 2.39
C VAL A 73 -10.18 12.34 1.11
N LEU A 74 -10.25 11.03 0.85
CA LEU A 74 -9.75 10.41 -0.38
C LEU A 74 -10.47 10.94 -1.62
N ALA A 75 -11.81 11.05 -1.58
CA ALA A 75 -12.60 11.58 -2.69
C ALA A 75 -12.22 13.03 -3.06
N LYS A 76 -11.78 13.82 -2.07
CA LYS A 76 -11.30 15.20 -2.26
C LYS A 76 -9.80 15.28 -2.57
N THR A 77 -9.09 14.15 -2.51
CA THR A 77 -7.64 14.08 -2.73
C THR A 77 -7.39 13.43 -4.08
N ARG A 78 -6.79 14.20 -4.98
CA ARG A 78 -6.39 13.70 -6.30
C ARG A 78 -5.15 12.82 -6.16
N LEU A 79 -5.34 11.54 -5.87
CA LEU A 79 -4.25 10.59 -5.64
C LEU A 79 -3.32 10.48 -6.86
N GLU A 80 -3.85 10.70 -8.06
CA GLU A 80 -3.07 10.77 -9.31
C GLU A 80 -2.01 11.90 -9.33
N ASP A 81 -2.10 12.89 -8.44
CA ASP A 81 -1.07 13.91 -8.29
C ASP A 81 0.17 13.40 -7.52
N TYR A 82 0.04 12.29 -6.78
CA TYR A 82 1.06 11.73 -5.87
C TYR A 82 1.59 10.35 -6.31
N TYR A 83 0.79 9.57 -7.04
CA TYR A 83 1.08 8.19 -7.43
C TYR A 83 1.08 8.01 -8.94
N ASP A 84 1.88 7.06 -9.42
CA ASP A 84 1.89 6.67 -10.83
C ASP A 84 0.62 5.89 -11.20
N SER A 85 0.12 5.09 -10.25
CA SER A 85 -1.09 4.27 -10.34
C SER A 85 -1.81 4.18 -9.00
N VAL A 86 -3.13 4.00 -9.04
CA VAL A 86 -3.98 3.83 -7.86
C VAL A 86 -4.81 2.56 -8.03
N ILE A 87 -4.80 1.70 -7.04
CA ILE A 87 -5.61 0.47 -6.97
C ILE A 87 -6.66 0.66 -5.88
N ILE A 88 -7.94 0.55 -6.24
CA ILE A 88 -9.03 0.49 -5.25
C ILE A 88 -9.31 -0.98 -4.97
N ALA A 89 -9.03 -1.43 -3.75
CA ALA A 89 -8.98 -2.84 -3.41
C ALA A 89 -10.34 -3.44 -3.04
N ASP A 90 -11.33 -3.30 -3.92
CA ASP A 90 -12.68 -3.86 -3.77
C ASP A 90 -12.91 -4.94 -4.83
N PHE A 91 -12.17 -6.05 -4.70
CA PHE A 91 -12.16 -7.14 -5.67
C PHE A 91 -12.91 -8.36 -5.14
N ALA A 92 -13.55 -9.12 -6.03
CA ALA A 92 -14.25 -10.34 -5.65
C ALA A 92 -13.30 -11.54 -5.57
N ASP A 93 -12.28 -11.61 -6.43
CA ASP A 93 -11.38 -12.75 -6.51
C ASP A 93 -9.91 -12.40 -6.83
N ALA A 94 -9.05 -13.40 -6.72
CA ALA A 94 -7.60 -13.25 -6.91
C ALA A 94 -7.19 -12.93 -8.35
N SER A 95 -7.99 -13.30 -9.35
CA SER A 95 -7.70 -13.01 -10.76
C SER A 95 -7.87 -11.52 -11.02
N ASP A 96 -8.93 -10.92 -10.48
CA ASP A 96 -9.15 -9.48 -10.56
C ASP A 96 -8.03 -8.67 -9.89
N VAL A 97 -7.57 -9.13 -8.71
CA VAL A 97 -6.42 -8.51 -8.03
C VAL A 97 -5.16 -8.56 -8.92
N ARG A 98 -4.85 -9.72 -9.50
CA ARG A 98 -3.68 -9.86 -10.39
C ARG A 98 -3.81 -8.98 -11.63
N ASN A 99 -4.98 -8.90 -12.24
CA ASN A 99 -5.23 -8.04 -13.39
C ASN A 99 -5.04 -6.56 -13.05
N ALA A 100 -5.53 -6.11 -11.89
CA ALA A 100 -5.33 -4.75 -11.42
C ALA A 100 -3.85 -4.44 -11.15
N VAL A 101 -3.11 -5.36 -10.52
CA VAL A 101 -1.66 -5.21 -10.30
C VAL A 101 -0.91 -5.12 -11.63
N LEU A 102 -1.21 -6.02 -12.57
CA LEU A 102 -0.64 -6.02 -13.92
C LEU A 102 -0.91 -4.70 -14.66
N ALA A 103 -2.14 -4.18 -14.60
CA ALA A 103 -2.50 -2.89 -15.19
C ALA A 103 -1.73 -1.74 -14.54
N ALA A 104 -1.61 -1.73 -13.20
CA ALA A 104 -0.93 -0.69 -12.45
C ALA A 104 0.58 -0.60 -12.76
N ILE A 105 1.24 -1.74 -13.00
CA ILE A 105 2.67 -1.78 -13.38
C ILE A 105 2.89 -1.56 -14.88
N SER A 106 1.92 -1.92 -15.73
CA SER A 106 2.02 -1.82 -17.20
C SER A 106 1.63 -0.45 -17.75
N SER A 107 0.98 0.39 -16.93
CA SER A 107 0.68 1.77 -17.24
C SER A 107 1.60 2.71 -16.46
N PRO A 108 2.90 2.83 -16.81
CA PRO A 108 3.66 3.99 -16.39
C PRO A 108 2.91 5.20 -16.94
N SER A 109 2.27 5.96 -16.07
CA SER A 109 1.68 7.22 -16.48
C SER A 109 2.77 8.06 -17.17
N ASP A 110 2.41 8.77 -18.24
CA ASP A 110 3.27 9.77 -18.93
C ASP A 110 3.84 10.83 -17.95
N TYR A 111 3.33 10.85 -16.72
CA TYR A 111 3.86 11.52 -15.52
C TYR A 111 5.35 11.28 -15.24
N SER A 112 5.92 10.15 -15.68
CA SER A 112 7.30 9.79 -15.31
C SER A 112 8.37 10.66 -15.99
N SER A 113 8.06 11.32 -17.10
CA SER A 113 9.03 12.16 -17.84
C SER A 113 8.90 13.65 -17.54
N VAL A 114 7.68 14.18 -17.38
CA VAL A 114 7.44 15.64 -17.27
C VAL A 114 7.49 16.17 -15.82
N ARG A 115 6.96 15.45 -14.81
CA ARG A 115 6.97 15.91 -13.40
C ARG A 115 8.18 15.46 -12.59
N LYS A 116 9.07 14.61 -13.14
CA LYS A 116 10.36 14.26 -12.50
C LYS A 116 11.22 15.49 -12.21
N SER A 117 11.05 16.59 -12.98
CA SER A 117 11.84 17.81 -12.78
C SER A 117 11.30 18.77 -11.71
N LEU A 118 10.06 18.59 -11.22
CA LEU A 118 9.40 19.55 -10.32
C LEU A 118 9.34 19.11 -8.85
N GLY A 119 9.83 17.91 -8.53
CA GLY A 119 9.67 17.32 -7.20
C GLY A 119 8.25 16.83 -6.97
N ARG A 120 8.03 15.51 -7.04
CA ARG A 120 6.73 14.90 -6.75
C ARG A 120 6.41 15.07 -5.27
N LYS A 121 5.30 15.73 -4.95
CA LYS A 121 4.82 15.90 -3.56
C LYS A 121 4.54 14.54 -2.92
N ASP A 122 4.75 14.44 -1.62
CA ASP A 122 4.40 13.27 -0.82
C ASP A 122 2.98 13.42 -0.23
N LEU A 123 2.20 12.33 -0.20
CA LEU A 123 0.83 12.38 0.28
C LEU A 123 0.76 12.75 1.78
N VAL A 124 1.66 12.21 2.60
CA VAL A 124 1.68 12.46 4.05
C VAL A 124 1.94 13.94 4.34
N GLU A 125 2.85 14.55 3.58
CA GLU A 125 3.08 16.00 3.67
C GLU A 125 1.83 16.79 3.30
N ALA A 126 1.16 16.44 2.20
CA ALA A 126 -0.06 17.12 1.77
C ALA A 126 -1.23 16.95 2.78
N LEU A 127 -1.34 15.79 3.42
CA LEU A 127 -2.32 15.56 4.49
C LEU A 127 -2.02 16.43 5.71
N ARG A 128 -0.74 16.52 6.09
CA ARG A 128 -0.27 17.36 7.21
C ARG A 128 -0.53 18.85 6.94
N GLU A 129 -0.23 19.33 5.74
CA GLU A 129 -0.48 20.73 5.32
C GLU A 129 -1.96 21.10 5.40
N ARG A 130 -2.85 20.13 5.18
CA ARG A 130 -4.31 20.30 5.27
C ARG A 130 -4.86 20.07 6.68
N GLY A 131 -4.01 19.79 7.66
CA GLY A 131 -4.42 19.51 9.04
C GLY A 131 -5.19 18.19 9.20
N ILE A 132 -4.99 17.22 8.30
CA ILE A 132 -5.68 15.92 8.34
C ILE A 132 -4.89 14.98 9.25
N VAL A 133 -5.52 14.56 10.34
CA VAL A 133 -4.97 13.59 11.30
C VAL A 133 -4.95 12.20 10.67
N HIS A 134 -3.79 11.55 10.71
CA HIS A 134 -3.58 10.23 10.13
C HIS A 134 -2.58 9.42 10.97
N THR A 135 -2.56 8.10 10.78
CA THR A 135 -1.53 7.22 11.35
C THR A 135 -0.54 6.82 10.26
N LEU A 136 0.70 6.58 10.65
CA LEU A 136 1.77 6.20 9.73
C LEU A 136 2.55 5.00 10.25
N TRP A 137 2.64 3.96 9.44
CA TRP A 137 3.54 2.83 9.69
C TRP A 137 4.63 2.86 8.62
N ALA A 138 5.75 3.51 8.95
CA ALA A 138 6.84 3.79 8.00
C ALA A 138 7.70 2.56 7.68
N ASP A 139 7.84 1.62 8.63
CA ASP A 139 8.54 0.33 8.46
C ASP A 139 7.54 -0.83 8.38
N ALA A 140 6.57 -0.73 7.47
CA ALA A 140 5.70 -1.87 7.14
C ALA A 140 6.41 -2.91 6.26
N SER A 141 7.74 -2.82 6.11
CA SER A 141 8.57 -3.75 5.34
C SER A 141 8.48 -5.19 5.84
N SER A 142 8.05 -5.41 7.10
CA SER A 142 7.73 -6.73 7.65
C SER A 142 6.35 -7.26 7.25
N LEU A 143 5.63 -6.60 6.32
CA LEU A 143 4.42 -7.15 5.74
C LEU A 143 4.72 -8.55 5.20
N PRO A 144 4.02 -9.59 5.70
CA PRO A 144 4.20 -10.94 5.20
C PRO A 144 4.03 -10.96 3.68
N THR A 145 5.04 -11.46 2.96
CA THR A 145 4.95 -11.66 1.51
C THR A 145 4.79 -13.14 1.17
N GLY A 146 4.31 -13.45 -0.03
CA GLY A 146 4.13 -14.81 -0.53
C GLY A 146 2.84 -15.49 -0.07
N ARG A 147 1.87 -14.73 0.43
CA ARG A 147 0.54 -15.24 0.80
C ARG A 147 -0.40 -15.15 -0.41
N ASP A 148 -1.24 -16.17 -0.58
CA ASP A 148 -2.39 -16.06 -1.49
C ASP A 148 -3.55 -15.31 -0.83
N LEU A 149 -4.59 -15.02 -1.62
CA LEU A 149 -5.77 -14.28 -1.15
C LEU A 149 -6.45 -15.00 0.02
N ASP A 150 -6.58 -16.34 -0.04
CA ASP A 150 -7.23 -17.14 1.00
C ASP A 150 -6.44 -17.11 2.31
N ALA A 151 -5.11 -17.11 2.25
CA ALA A 151 -4.26 -16.92 3.42
C ALA A 151 -4.46 -15.51 4.04
N TRP A 152 -4.61 -14.46 3.21
CA TRP A 152 -4.91 -13.12 3.70
C TRP A 152 -6.30 -12.99 4.32
N GLN A 153 -7.32 -13.56 3.68
CA GLN A 153 -8.69 -13.60 4.22
C GLN A 153 -8.71 -14.31 5.59
N ARG A 154 -8.06 -15.47 5.70
CA ARG A 154 -7.93 -16.18 6.99
C ARG A 154 -7.20 -15.33 8.02
N ALA A 155 -6.08 -14.70 7.66
CA ALA A 155 -5.31 -13.86 8.58
C ALA A 155 -6.17 -12.73 9.15
N ILE A 156 -6.90 -11.99 8.30
CA ILE A 156 -7.82 -10.92 8.74
C ILE A 156 -8.94 -11.47 9.62
N HIS A 157 -9.58 -12.58 9.22
CA HIS A 157 -10.69 -13.15 9.99
C HIS A 157 -10.25 -13.63 11.39
N THR A 158 -9.02 -14.13 11.50
CA THR A 158 -8.45 -14.56 12.80
C THR A 158 -7.80 -13.43 13.59
N ALA A 159 -7.67 -12.24 12.99
CA ALA A 159 -7.05 -11.11 13.64
C ALA A 159 -7.93 -10.61 14.78
N GLN A 160 -7.53 -10.93 16.00
CA GLN A 160 -8.08 -10.27 17.17
C GLN A 160 -7.37 -8.93 17.30
N GLY A 161 -8.13 -7.84 17.29
CA GLY A 161 -7.56 -6.51 17.53
C GLY A 161 -6.85 -6.54 18.87
N ALA A 162 -5.52 -6.41 18.88
CA ALA A 162 -4.78 -6.23 20.11
C ALA A 162 -5.03 -4.79 20.57
N PRO A 163 -5.72 -4.55 21.70
CA PRO A 163 -5.74 -3.22 22.28
C PRO A 163 -4.30 -2.83 22.58
N ILE A 164 -3.81 -1.78 21.93
CA ILE A 164 -2.54 -1.17 22.29
C ILE A 164 -2.82 -0.35 23.55
N CYS A 165 -2.78 -1.01 24.71
CA CYS A 165 -2.70 -0.31 25.98
C CYS A 165 -1.28 0.25 26.10
N PHE A 166 -1.17 1.57 26.26
CA PHE A 166 0.06 2.25 26.65
C PHE A 166 0.38 2.00 28.12
#